data_AF-X1RVR6-F1
#
_entry.id   AF-X1RVR6-F1
#
_cell.length_a   1.000
_cell.length_b   1.000
_cell.length_c   1.000
_cell.angle_alpha   90.00
_cell.angle_beta   90.00
_cell.angle_gamma   90.00
#
_symmetry.space_group_name_H-M   'P 1'
#
loop_
_entity.id
_entity.type
_entity.pdbx_description
1 polymer ?
#
loop_
_entity_poly.entity_id
_entity_poly.type
_entity_poly.pdbx_seq_one_letter_code
_entity_poly.pdbx_strand_id
1 'polypeptide(L)'
;GGKGMRKIVIFWGVFFGLLLYLQATSMAQTPIMSEQLVYSLNVYNGKGYGGAFTPQTEDTIYLMADKNSAIFARTTLVYFWPITAKFMAGFQTLNEEVVGTLEILKGGKLLKSLKPQDNSLYYPEGYWGETSVLSIDEEARTYYEKYKKAVDEYYQKISEFYKARIEHRQKMDEFLEEIKKRREAGEEFTSQEIEKSIPKEPKPPEGPKFYSTEPRQDYIINLPVGTYRIRIRAEDGTIIQDSQKNLVVFTSRRTGGTGYEIIPGNRWTMREPCDDPARIIYAAGKNALYFNPFTQDEYNELYYNKLEDPQNPGRVERW
;
A
#
# COMPACT_ATOMS: atom_id res chain seq x y z
N GLY A 1 -11.16 71.66 -7.27
CA GLY A 1 -11.00 70.24 -7.66
C GLY A 1 -9.92 69.46 -6.93
N GLY A 2 -9.64 69.69 -5.63
CA GLY A 2 -8.47 69.06 -4.96
C GLY A 2 -8.73 68.04 -3.86
N LYS A 3 -9.97 67.90 -3.35
CA LYS A 3 -10.26 67.05 -2.17
C LYS A 3 -10.81 65.65 -2.50
N GLY A 4 -11.42 65.45 -3.67
CA GLY A 4 -11.97 64.14 -4.08
C GLY A 4 -10.90 63.15 -4.56
N MET A 5 -9.92 63.64 -5.32
CA MET A 5 -8.89 62.80 -5.95
C MET A 5 -7.93 62.16 -4.93
N ARG A 6 -7.65 62.86 -3.81
CA ARG A 6 -6.72 62.39 -2.78
C ARG A 6 -7.28 61.20 -1.96
N LYS A 7 -8.61 61.10 -1.82
CA LYS A 7 -9.25 59.96 -1.13
C LYS A 7 -9.29 58.69 -1.99
N ILE A 8 -9.45 58.85 -3.31
CA ILE A 8 -9.48 57.72 -4.26
C ILE A 8 -8.09 57.09 -4.39
N VAL A 9 -7.02 57.89 -4.46
CA VAL A 9 -5.65 57.38 -4.55
C VAL A 9 -5.22 56.63 -3.28
N ILE A 10 -5.65 57.09 -2.09
CA ILE A 10 -5.38 56.40 -0.82
C ILE A 10 -6.17 55.09 -0.73
N PHE A 11 -7.42 55.07 -1.19
CA PHE A 11 -8.25 53.86 -1.16
C PHE A 11 -7.69 52.76 -2.08
N TRP A 12 -7.25 53.11 -3.30
CA TRP A 12 -6.60 52.16 -4.21
C TRP A 12 -5.20 51.74 -3.75
N GLY A 13 -4.42 52.62 -3.11
CA GLY A 13 -3.11 52.28 -2.55
C GLY A 13 -3.19 51.30 -1.37
N VAL A 14 -4.19 51.45 -0.49
CA VAL A 14 -4.45 50.50 0.60
C VAL A 14 -5.02 49.18 0.08
N PHE A 15 -5.86 49.22 -0.96
CA PHE A 15 -6.43 48.01 -1.57
C PHE A 15 -5.38 47.20 -2.33
N PHE A 16 -4.46 47.84 -3.08
CA PHE A 16 -3.32 47.17 -3.71
C PHE A 16 -2.28 46.68 -2.69
N GLY A 17 -2.06 47.44 -1.60
CA GLY A 17 -1.21 47.00 -0.50
C GLY A 17 -1.76 45.75 0.22
N LEU A 18 -3.08 45.68 0.43
CA LEU A 18 -3.73 44.49 0.99
C LEU A 18 -3.75 43.31 0.01
N LEU A 19 -3.96 43.55 -1.29
CA LEU A 19 -3.90 42.49 -2.30
C LEU A 19 -2.49 41.91 -2.45
N LEU A 20 -1.44 42.72 -2.33
CA LEU A 20 -0.05 42.25 -2.35
C LEU A 20 0.36 41.53 -1.05
N TYR A 21 -0.22 41.91 0.10
CA TYR A 21 -0.01 41.18 1.37
C TYR A 21 -0.75 39.83 1.41
N LEU A 22 -1.89 39.71 0.73
CA LEU A 22 -2.68 38.46 0.65
C LEU A 22 -2.09 37.40 -0.31
N GLN A 23 -1.17 37.78 -1.21
CA GLN A 23 -0.48 36.82 -2.06
C GLN A 23 0.79 36.22 -1.44
N ALA A 24 1.22 36.70 -0.27
CA ALA A 24 2.38 36.16 0.44
C ALA A 24 2.08 34.93 1.30
N THR A 25 0.80 34.55 1.47
CA THR A 25 0.40 33.46 2.40
C THR A 25 0.00 32.15 1.71
N SER A 26 0.25 31.97 0.42
CA SER A 26 -0.02 30.70 -0.26
C SER A 26 1.13 30.18 -1.13
N MET A 27 2.37 30.53 -0.79
CA MET A 27 3.51 29.71 -1.21
C MET A 27 3.48 28.48 -0.30
N ALA A 28 2.96 27.36 -0.80
CA ALA A 28 3.21 26.06 -0.19
C ALA A 28 4.73 25.94 -0.09
N GLN A 29 5.29 26.13 1.11
CA GLN A 29 6.72 26.13 1.33
C GLN A 29 7.23 24.76 0.89
N THR A 30 8.04 24.72 -0.18
CA THR A 30 8.62 23.47 -0.68
C THR A 30 9.25 22.75 0.51
N PRO A 31 8.86 21.50 0.80
CA PRO A 31 9.38 20.78 1.95
C PRO A 31 10.91 20.77 1.89
N ILE A 32 11.56 21.07 3.01
CA ILE A 32 13.02 20.93 3.10
C ILE A 32 13.32 19.44 2.97
N MET A 33 13.97 19.09 1.86
CA MET A 33 14.42 17.73 1.58
C MET A 33 15.86 17.59 2.08
N SER A 34 16.13 16.51 2.80
CA SER A 34 17.48 16.11 3.20
C SER A 34 17.78 14.73 2.66
N GLU A 35 18.98 14.53 2.12
CA GLU A 35 19.47 13.20 1.77
C GLU A 35 19.70 12.38 3.05
N GLN A 36 19.15 11.17 3.10
CA GLN A 36 19.27 10.26 4.24
C GLN A 36 19.42 8.81 3.76
N LEU A 37 20.21 8.03 4.50
CA LEU A 37 20.13 6.58 4.46
C LEU A 37 18.88 6.13 5.23
N VAL A 38 17.99 5.41 4.54
CA VAL A 38 16.76 4.86 5.10
C VAL A 38 16.69 3.36 4.87
N TYR A 39 15.85 2.68 5.66
CA TYR A 39 15.50 1.27 5.42
C TYR A 39 14.08 1.18 4.90
N SER A 40 13.88 0.70 3.67
CA SER A 40 12.57 0.27 3.17
C SER A 40 12.26 -1.11 3.74
N LEU A 41 11.00 -1.34 4.13
CA LEU A 41 10.57 -2.53 4.84
C LEU A 41 9.46 -3.26 4.09
N ASN A 42 9.57 -4.59 4.00
CA ASN A 42 8.50 -5.52 3.68
C ASN A 42 8.49 -6.59 4.79
N VAL A 43 7.67 -6.36 5.81
CA VAL A 43 7.66 -7.09 7.07
C VAL A 43 6.34 -7.82 7.24
N TYR A 44 6.39 -9.01 7.84
CA TYR A 44 5.18 -9.77 8.15
C TYR A 44 4.46 -9.16 9.34
N ASN A 45 3.15 -8.95 9.23
CA ASN A 45 2.32 -8.28 10.24
C ASN A 45 1.24 -9.15 10.90
N GLY A 46 1.37 -10.47 10.77
CA GLY A 46 0.38 -11.43 11.27
C GLY A 46 -0.66 -11.85 10.23
N LYS A 47 -0.86 -11.06 9.17
CA LYS A 47 -1.81 -11.37 8.09
C LYS A 47 -1.15 -11.49 6.72
N GLY A 48 -0.27 -10.54 6.40
CA GLY A 48 0.48 -10.52 5.17
C GLY A 48 1.78 -9.76 5.35
N TYR A 49 2.31 -9.28 4.24
CA TYR A 49 3.48 -8.42 4.17
C TYR A 49 3.08 -7.01 3.80
N GLY A 50 3.56 -6.07 4.60
CA GLY A 50 3.43 -4.64 4.40
C GLY A 50 4.62 -3.95 5.05
N GLY A 51 4.61 -2.63 5.07
CA GLY A 51 5.67 -1.87 5.72
C GLY A 51 5.90 -0.55 5.04
N ALA A 52 6.44 0.39 5.81
CA ALA A 52 6.87 1.68 5.32
C ALA A 52 8.40 1.72 5.20
N PHE A 53 8.98 2.89 5.40
CA PHE A 53 10.42 3.05 5.54
C PHE A 53 10.75 3.58 6.93
N THR A 54 11.94 3.26 7.43
CA THR A 54 12.49 3.79 8.67
C THR A 54 13.37 5.00 8.35
N PRO A 55 12.92 6.24 8.63
CA PRO A 55 13.74 7.44 8.46
C PRO A 55 14.91 7.47 9.45
N GLN A 56 15.86 8.39 9.25
CA GLN A 56 17.00 8.51 10.16
C GLN A 56 16.58 8.80 11.62
N THR A 57 15.48 9.53 11.82
CA THR A 57 14.91 9.88 13.13
C THR A 57 14.40 8.70 13.94
N GLU A 58 14.18 7.55 13.30
CA GLU A 58 13.73 6.33 13.97
C GLU A 58 14.92 5.37 14.16
N ASP A 59 15.31 5.15 15.41
CA ASP A 59 16.49 4.34 15.75
C ASP A 59 16.24 2.84 15.77
N THR A 60 14.97 2.41 15.79
CA THR A 60 14.58 1.02 16.01
C THR A 60 13.67 0.51 14.92
N ILE A 61 14.00 -0.66 14.37
CA ILE A 61 13.13 -1.44 13.48
C ILE A 61 12.49 -2.55 14.31
N TYR A 62 11.21 -2.81 14.07
CA TYR A 62 10.46 -3.87 14.74
C TYR A 62 10.09 -4.93 13.72
N LEU A 63 10.28 -6.22 14.06
CA LEU A 63 9.98 -7.36 13.20
C LEU A 63 9.25 -8.46 13.99
N MET A 64 8.44 -9.27 13.30
CA MET A 64 7.88 -10.47 13.87
C MET A 64 8.91 -11.62 13.91
N ALA A 65 8.89 -12.36 15.01
CA ALA A 65 9.77 -13.52 15.22
C ALA A 65 9.45 -14.66 14.26
N ASP A 66 10.49 -15.40 13.86
CA ASP A 66 10.40 -16.66 13.12
C ASP A 66 9.68 -16.55 11.77
N LYS A 67 9.64 -15.33 11.21
CA LYS A 67 9.08 -14.98 9.91
C LYS A 67 10.12 -14.24 9.11
N ASN A 68 10.12 -14.46 7.80
CA ASN A 68 10.98 -13.69 6.91
C ASN A 68 10.50 -12.23 6.90
N SER A 69 11.44 -11.32 6.76
CA SER A 69 11.18 -9.89 6.55
C SER A 69 12.27 -9.38 5.63
N ALA A 70 11.88 -8.68 4.58
CA ALA A 70 12.81 -8.11 3.63
C ALA A 70 13.06 -6.65 3.99
N ILE A 71 14.33 -6.29 4.25
CA ILE A 71 14.74 -4.92 4.50
C ILE A 71 15.76 -4.48 3.48
N PHE A 72 15.66 -3.23 3.04
CA PHE A 72 16.55 -2.71 2.02
C PHE A 72 17.02 -1.30 2.35
N ALA A 73 18.33 -1.11 2.37
CA ALA A 73 18.93 0.17 2.69
C ALA A 73 19.18 0.98 1.43
N ARG A 74 18.71 2.24 1.45
CA ARG A 74 18.81 3.14 0.30
C ARG A 74 19.12 4.55 0.76
N THR A 75 19.84 5.28 -0.07
CA THR A 75 19.96 6.73 0.08
C THR A 75 18.85 7.39 -0.73
N THR A 76 18.05 8.24 -0.07
CA THR A 76 16.93 8.95 -0.69
C THR A 76 16.76 10.35 -0.09
N LEU A 77 15.94 11.18 -0.71
CA LEU A 77 15.51 12.44 -0.14
C LEU A 77 14.37 12.18 0.85
N VAL A 78 14.48 12.70 2.05
CA VAL A 78 13.45 12.63 3.09
C VAL A 78 12.98 14.04 3.42
N TYR A 79 11.66 14.22 3.52
CA TYR A 79 11.05 15.48 3.91
C TYR A 79 9.88 15.28 4.86
N PHE A 80 9.63 16.27 5.71
CA PHE A 80 8.48 16.25 6.60
C PHE A 80 7.21 16.73 5.87
N TRP A 81 6.12 15.99 5.97
CA TRP A 81 4.81 16.34 5.44
C TRP A 81 3.88 16.82 6.57
N PRO A 82 3.59 18.13 6.65
CA PRO A 82 2.88 18.69 7.80
C PRO A 82 1.45 18.19 7.99
N ILE A 83 0.76 17.77 6.92
CA ILE A 83 -0.64 17.34 6.99
C ILE A 83 -0.77 16.00 7.74
N THR A 84 0.16 15.07 7.52
CA THR A 84 0.18 13.77 8.19
C THR A 84 1.10 13.75 9.40
N ALA A 85 1.89 14.82 9.60
CA ALA A 85 2.94 14.92 10.60
C ALA A 85 3.97 13.77 10.52
N LYS A 86 4.30 13.33 9.30
CA LYS A 86 5.24 12.22 9.04
C LYS A 86 6.32 12.62 8.05
N PHE A 87 7.47 11.98 8.15
CA PHE A 87 8.47 11.98 7.11
C PHE A 87 8.04 11.11 5.93
N MET A 88 8.30 11.62 4.73
CA MET A 88 8.02 11.00 3.45
C MET A 88 9.34 10.77 2.72
N ALA A 89 9.45 9.63 2.04
CA ALA A 89 10.59 9.31 1.19
C ALA A 89 10.34 9.74 -0.26
N GLY A 90 11.34 10.37 -0.86
CA GLY A 90 11.40 10.83 -2.23
C GLY A 90 12.00 9.78 -3.17
N PHE A 91 11.56 8.52 -3.08
CA PHE A 91 12.10 7.41 -3.88
C PHE A 91 11.95 7.60 -5.40
N GLN A 92 11.07 8.51 -5.85
CA GLN A 92 10.95 8.86 -7.26
C GLN A 92 12.03 9.83 -7.73
N THR A 93 12.65 10.57 -6.80
CA THR A 93 13.66 11.60 -7.09
C THR A 93 15.08 11.08 -6.86
N LEU A 94 15.32 10.40 -5.74
CA LEU A 94 16.59 9.77 -5.39
C LEU A 94 16.33 8.41 -4.77
N ASN A 95 17.00 7.36 -5.24
CA ASN A 95 16.74 6.00 -4.78
C ASN A 95 17.96 5.09 -4.95
N GLU A 96 19.08 5.52 -4.42
CA GLU A 96 20.36 4.85 -4.60
C GLU A 96 20.48 3.68 -3.63
N GLU A 97 20.92 2.54 -4.15
CA GLU A 97 21.16 1.35 -3.34
C GLU A 97 22.40 1.53 -2.47
N VAL A 98 22.30 1.15 -1.19
CA VAL A 98 23.45 1.08 -0.30
C VAL A 98 24.04 -0.32 -0.37
N VAL A 99 25.13 -0.46 -1.12
CA VAL A 99 25.80 -1.75 -1.33
C VAL A 99 26.63 -2.15 -0.11
N GLY A 100 26.42 -3.38 0.36
CA GLY A 100 27.23 -3.96 1.42
C GLY A 100 26.65 -5.25 2.00
N THR A 101 27.23 -5.70 3.10
CA THR A 101 26.75 -6.85 3.88
C THR A 101 26.04 -6.36 5.13
N LEU A 102 24.81 -6.79 5.35
CA LEU A 102 24.08 -6.48 6.57
C LEU A 102 24.60 -7.37 7.71
N GLU A 103 25.20 -6.76 8.72
CA GLU A 103 25.60 -7.43 9.95
C GLU A 103 24.51 -7.33 11.00
N ILE A 104 24.16 -8.46 11.60
CA ILE A 104 23.27 -8.55 12.76
C ILE A 104 24.13 -8.86 13.98
N LEU A 105 24.00 -8.06 15.03
CA LEU A 105 24.74 -8.20 16.28
C LEU A 105 23.80 -8.50 17.44
N LYS A 106 24.25 -9.35 18.38
CA LYS A 106 23.57 -9.62 19.65
C LYS A 106 24.55 -9.41 20.80
N GLY A 107 24.23 -8.52 21.74
CA GLY A 107 25.13 -8.17 22.84
C GLY A 107 26.49 -7.66 22.36
N GLY A 108 26.53 -6.93 21.24
CA GLY A 108 27.76 -6.38 20.64
C GLY A 108 28.61 -7.39 19.85
N LYS A 109 28.27 -8.68 19.84
CA LYS A 109 28.95 -9.71 19.05
C LYS A 109 28.22 -9.94 17.73
N LEU A 110 28.97 -10.11 16.65
CA LEU A 110 28.44 -10.49 15.35
C LEU A 110 27.72 -11.84 15.47
N LEU A 111 26.45 -11.87 15.07
CA LEU A 111 25.60 -13.06 15.08
C LEU A 111 25.45 -13.64 13.67
N LYS A 112 25.16 -12.80 12.69
CA LYS A 112 24.97 -13.18 11.28
C LYS A 112 25.45 -12.05 10.37
N SER A 113 25.87 -12.42 9.16
CA SER A 113 26.16 -11.51 8.05
C SER A 113 25.31 -11.95 6.87
N LEU A 114 24.50 -11.04 6.34
CA LEU A 114 23.53 -11.32 5.28
C LEU A 114 23.92 -10.56 4.01
N LYS A 115 23.93 -11.31 2.89
CA LYS A 115 23.96 -10.72 1.56
C LYS A 115 22.52 -10.49 1.09
N PRO A 116 22.30 -9.57 0.15
CA PRO A 116 21.00 -9.43 -0.50
C PRO A 116 20.58 -10.76 -1.16
N GLN A 117 19.28 -11.03 -1.17
CA GLN A 117 18.65 -12.18 -1.81
C GLN A 117 17.48 -11.72 -2.66
N ASP A 118 17.20 -12.49 -3.73
CA ASP A 118 16.01 -12.24 -4.54
C ASP A 118 14.78 -12.45 -3.68
N ASN A 119 13.83 -11.53 -3.77
CA ASN A 119 12.53 -11.68 -3.15
C ASN A 119 11.44 -10.96 -3.95
N SER A 120 10.21 -11.45 -3.78
CA SER A 120 9.01 -10.87 -4.40
C SER A 120 7.83 -11.04 -3.45
N LEU A 121 6.90 -10.08 -3.50
CA LEU A 121 5.61 -10.20 -2.86
C LEU A 121 4.63 -10.82 -3.84
N TYR A 122 4.14 -12.00 -3.48
CA TYR A 122 3.08 -12.71 -4.18
C TYR A 122 1.74 -12.47 -3.48
N TYR A 123 0.74 -12.08 -4.28
CA TYR A 123 -0.61 -11.77 -3.85
C TYR A 123 -1.58 -12.75 -4.53
N PRO A 124 -1.96 -13.86 -3.87
CA PRO A 124 -2.78 -14.90 -4.48
C PRO A 124 -4.18 -14.43 -4.88
N GLU A 125 -4.70 -13.41 -4.21
CA GLU A 125 -6.03 -12.81 -4.43
C GLU A 125 -5.95 -11.49 -5.21
N GLY A 126 -4.78 -11.19 -5.78
CA GLY A 126 -4.50 -9.94 -6.48
C GLY A 126 -4.00 -8.85 -5.53
N TYR A 127 -3.56 -7.72 -6.09
CA TYR A 127 -2.86 -6.67 -5.34
C TYR A 127 -3.64 -6.11 -4.14
N TRP A 128 -4.97 -6.07 -4.24
CA TRP A 128 -5.88 -5.61 -3.17
C TRP A 128 -6.38 -6.75 -2.27
N GLY A 129 -5.84 -7.96 -2.47
CA GLY A 129 -6.11 -9.11 -1.63
C GLY A 129 -5.62 -8.88 -0.21
N GLU A 130 -6.25 -9.59 0.71
CA GLU A 130 -5.96 -9.47 2.14
C GLU A 130 -4.68 -10.20 2.56
N THR A 131 -4.21 -11.12 1.71
CA THR A 131 -3.06 -11.98 1.96
C THR A 131 -1.95 -11.70 0.96
N SER A 132 -0.72 -11.69 1.46
CA SER A 132 0.49 -11.66 0.65
C SER A 132 1.55 -12.55 1.25
N VAL A 133 2.42 -13.07 0.40
CA VAL A 133 3.50 -14.00 0.74
C VAL A 133 4.80 -13.42 0.22
N LEU A 134 5.80 -13.35 1.09
CA LEU A 134 7.18 -13.05 0.69
C LEU A 134 7.83 -14.34 0.19
N SER A 135 8.01 -14.43 -1.11
CA SER A 135 8.75 -15.50 -1.76
C SER A 135 10.21 -15.07 -1.93
N ILE A 136 11.13 -16.02 -1.83
CA ILE A 136 12.57 -15.78 -1.90
C ILE A 136 13.23 -16.63 -2.99
N ASP A 137 14.35 -16.15 -3.50
CA ASP A 137 15.21 -16.83 -4.47
C ASP A 137 14.41 -17.40 -5.67
N GLU A 138 14.46 -18.71 -5.89
CA GLU A 138 13.79 -19.39 -7.01
C GLU A 138 12.27 -19.24 -6.99
N GLU A 139 11.67 -19.23 -5.79
CA GLU A 139 10.21 -19.06 -5.65
C GLU A 139 9.77 -17.67 -6.12
N ALA A 140 10.55 -16.63 -5.77
CA ALA A 140 10.27 -15.26 -6.19
C ALA A 140 10.28 -15.13 -7.72
N ARG A 141 11.28 -15.73 -8.38
CA ARG A 141 11.39 -15.73 -9.84
C ARG A 141 10.24 -16.51 -10.49
N THR A 142 9.91 -17.67 -9.93
CA THR A 142 8.85 -18.54 -10.45
C THR A 142 7.47 -17.86 -10.42
N TYR A 143 7.09 -17.22 -9.31
CA TYR A 143 5.80 -16.53 -9.24
C TYR A 143 5.74 -15.29 -10.13
N TYR A 144 6.85 -14.56 -10.25
CA TYR A 144 6.89 -13.41 -11.15
C TYR A 144 6.77 -13.83 -12.62
N GLU A 145 7.49 -14.87 -13.06
CA GLU A 145 7.39 -15.41 -14.42
C GLU A 145 5.98 -15.93 -14.72
N LYS A 146 5.36 -16.62 -13.75
CA LYS A 146 3.96 -17.06 -13.84
C LYS A 146 3.00 -15.89 -14.00
N TYR A 147 3.19 -14.81 -13.23
CA TYR A 147 2.37 -13.60 -13.35
C TYR A 147 2.58 -12.91 -14.70
N LYS A 148 3.83 -12.72 -15.13
CA LYS A 148 4.16 -12.11 -16.42
C LYS A 148 3.51 -12.87 -17.58
N LYS A 149 3.60 -14.20 -17.57
CA LYS A 149 2.95 -15.04 -18.58
C LYS A 149 1.42 -14.86 -18.58
N ALA A 150 0.79 -14.82 -17.41
CA ALA A 150 -0.66 -14.61 -17.32
C ALA A 150 -1.08 -13.21 -17.84
N VAL A 151 -0.26 -12.20 -17.60
CA VAL A 151 -0.46 -10.84 -18.14
C VAL A 151 -0.31 -10.81 -19.66
N ASP A 152 0.73 -11.47 -20.19
CA ASP A 152 0.95 -11.56 -21.65
C ASP A 152 -0.21 -12.28 -22.34
N GLU A 153 -0.68 -13.40 -21.80
CA GLU A 153 -1.86 -14.12 -22.29
C GLU A 153 -3.15 -13.28 -22.22
N TYR A 154 -3.31 -12.48 -21.16
CA TYR A 154 -4.44 -11.57 -21.04
C TYR A 154 -4.39 -10.47 -22.12
N TYR A 155 -3.23 -9.87 -22.38
CA TYR A 155 -3.10 -8.86 -23.43
C TYR A 155 -3.35 -9.43 -24.83
N GLN A 156 -2.97 -10.68 -25.08
CA GLN A 156 -3.34 -11.38 -26.32
C GLN A 156 -4.87 -11.51 -26.47
N LYS A 157 -5.56 -11.97 -25.42
CA LYS A 157 -7.03 -12.07 -25.41
C LYS A 157 -7.72 -10.71 -25.56
N ILE A 158 -7.15 -9.65 -24.97
CA ILE A 158 -7.66 -8.29 -25.14
C ILE A 158 -7.57 -7.83 -26.60
N SER A 159 -6.45 -8.12 -27.26
CA SER A 159 -6.28 -7.84 -28.69
C SER A 159 -7.33 -8.56 -29.54
N GLU A 160 -7.59 -9.85 -29.26
CA GLU A 160 -8.64 -10.64 -29.93
C GLU A 160 -10.04 -10.10 -29.65
N PHE A 161 -10.32 -9.71 -28.41
CA PHE A 161 -11.59 -9.10 -28.00
C PHE A 161 -11.87 -7.80 -28.78
N TYR A 162 -10.86 -6.94 -28.94
CA TYR A 162 -11.02 -5.71 -29.71
C TYR A 162 -11.29 -5.97 -31.20
N LYS A 163 -10.63 -6.98 -31.79
CA LYS A 163 -10.94 -7.42 -33.17
C LYS A 163 -12.39 -7.93 -33.27
N ALA A 164 -12.80 -8.81 -32.37
CA ALA A 164 -14.16 -9.35 -32.33
C ALA A 164 -15.21 -8.24 -32.12
N ARG A 165 -14.88 -7.17 -31.39
CA ARG A 165 -15.77 -6.02 -31.17
C ARG A 165 -15.93 -5.17 -32.42
N ILE A 166 -14.88 -5.02 -33.23
CA ILE A 166 -14.94 -4.35 -34.53
C ILE A 166 -15.83 -5.17 -35.48
N GLU A 167 -15.61 -6.48 -35.56
CA GLU A 167 -16.44 -7.38 -36.39
C GLU A 167 -17.90 -7.42 -35.93
N HIS A 168 -18.14 -7.43 -34.61
CA HIS A 168 -19.48 -7.38 -34.04
C HIS A 168 -20.21 -6.09 -34.43
N ARG A 169 -19.52 -4.94 -34.40
CA ARG A 169 -20.09 -3.67 -34.84
C ARG A 169 -20.50 -3.72 -36.32
N GLN A 170 -19.62 -4.25 -37.19
CA GLN A 170 -19.93 -4.40 -38.61
C GLN A 170 -21.16 -5.31 -38.82
N LYS A 171 -21.19 -6.47 -38.16
CA LYS A 171 -22.34 -7.40 -38.23
C LYS A 171 -23.63 -6.78 -37.69
N MET A 172 -23.52 -5.94 -36.67
CA MET A 172 -24.67 -5.22 -36.12
C MET A 172 -25.20 -4.19 -37.12
N ASP A 173 -24.31 -3.41 -37.75
CA ASP A 173 -24.69 -2.43 -38.76
C ASP A 173 -25.35 -3.13 -39.97
N GLU A 174 -24.78 -4.23 -40.45
CA GLU A 174 -25.36 -5.08 -41.51
C GLU A 174 -26.73 -5.64 -41.13
N PHE A 175 -26.87 -6.16 -39.91
CA PHE A 175 -28.13 -6.68 -39.38
C PHE A 175 -29.21 -5.60 -39.31
N LEU A 176 -28.87 -4.40 -38.82
CA LEU A 176 -29.81 -3.28 -38.73
C LEU A 176 -30.27 -2.81 -40.12
N GLU A 177 -29.36 -2.74 -41.10
CA GLU A 177 -29.70 -2.40 -42.49
C GLU A 177 -30.56 -3.47 -43.16
N GLU A 178 -30.29 -4.76 -42.93
CA GLU A 178 -31.12 -5.86 -43.45
C GLU A 178 -32.55 -5.81 -42.89
N ILE A 179 -32.68 -5.68 -41.56
CA ILE A 179 -33.99 -5.58 -40.89
C ILE A 179 -34.76 -4.36 -41.38
N LYS A 180 -34.09 -3.21 -41.58
CA LYS A 180 -34.71 -2.00 -42.12
C LYS A 180 -35.29 -2.25 -43.52
N LYS A 181 -34.50 -2.83 -44.44
CA LYS A 181 -34.96 -3.14 -45.81
C LYS A 181 -36.14 -4.10 -45.84
N ARG A 182 -36.11 -5.15 -45.02
CA ARG A 182 -37.20 -6.14 -44.96
C ARG A 182 -38.49 -5.54 -44.38
N ARG A 183 -38.37 -4.64 -43.40
CA ARG A 183 -39.50 -3.89 -42.86
C ARG A 183 -40.10 -2.92 -43.88
N GLU A 184 -39.26 -2.23 -44.66
CA GLU A 184 -39.71 -1.38 -45.78
C GLU A 184 -40.40 -2.19 -46.89
N ALA A 185 -40.04 -3.47 -47.07
CA ALA A 185 -40.69 -4.42 -47.98
C ALA A 185 -42.00 -5.01 -47.42
N GLY A 186 -42.44 -4.62 -46.22
CA GLY A 186 -43.70 -5.06 -45.60
C GLY A 186 -43.64 -6.38 -44.83
N GLU A 187 -42.44 -6.88 -44.51
CA GLU A 187 -42.28 -8.09 -43.69
C GLU A 187 -42.51 -7.78 -42.20
N GLU A 188 -43.35 -8.59 -41.54
CA GLU A 188 -43.58 -8.52 -40.10
C GLU A 188 -42.70 -9.53 -39.36
N PHE A 189 -42.11 -9.09 -38.25
CA PHE A 189 -41.22 -9.90 -37.42
C PHE A 189 -41.77 -10.05 -36.02
N THR A 190 -41.67 -11.24 -35.45
CA THR A 190 -41.89 -11.41 -34.01
C THR A 190 -40.64 -10.99 -33.23
N SER A 191 -40.81 -10.52 -31.99
CA SER A 191 -39.69 -10.11 -31.13
C SER A 191 -38.68 -11.24 -30.89
N GLN A 192 -39.15 -12.49 -30.86
CA GLN A 192 -38.31 -13.68 -30.63
C GLN A 192 -37.43 -14.04 -31.83
N GLU A 193 -37.88 -13.75 -33.05
CA GLU A 193 -37.09 -13.96 -34.27
C GLU A 193 -35.98 -12.93 -34.39
N ILE A 194 -36.28 -11.66 -34.10
CA ILE A 194 -35.26 -10.60 -34.07
C ILE A 194 -34.20 -10.91 -33.02
N GLU A 195 -34.61 -11.27 -31.80
CA GLU A 195 -33.67 -11.54 -30.69
C GLU A 195 -32.68 -12.67 -31.01
N LYS A 196 -33.12 -13.74 -31.68
CA LYS A 196 -32.24 -14.85 -32.11
C LYS A 196 -31.23 -14.45 -33.18
N SER A 197 -31.57 -13.45 -33.99
CA SER A 197 -30.75 -12.98 -35.12
C SER A 197 -29.80 -11.83 -34.74
N ILE A 198 -29.94 -11.22 -33.55
CA ILE A 198 -29.03 -10.18 -33.08
C ILE A 198 -27.60 -10.75 -32.94
N PRO A 199 -26.58 -10.14 -33.58
CA PRO A 199 -25.19 -10.52 -33.38
C PRO A 199 -24.79 -10.47 -31.91
N LYS A 200 -24.22 -11.57 -31.41
CA LYS A 200 -23.79 -11.69 -30.00
C LYS A 200 -22.60 -10.79 -29.72
N GLU A 201 -22.72 -9.94 -28.70
CA GLU A 201 -21.62 -9.10 -28.24
C GLU A 201 -20.48 -9.96 -27.67
N PRO A 202 -19.22 -9.71 -28.07
CA PRO A 202 -18.09 -10.40 -27.47
C PRO A 202 -17.97 -10.05 -25.98
N LYS A 203 -17.55 -11.00 -25.16
CA LYS A 203 -17.33 -10.77 -23.72
C LYS A 203 -15.88 -10.34 -23.49
N PRO A 204 -15.64 -9.33 -22.63
CA PRO A 204 -14.28 -8.95 -22.28
C PRO A 204 -13.59 -10.11 -21.52
N PRO A 205 -12.30 -10.37 -21.80
CA PRO A 205 -11.56 -11.39 -21.06
C PRO A 205 -11.33 -10.95 -19.62
N GLU A 206 -11.26 -11.91 -18.70
CA GLU A 206 -10.86 -11.67 -17.31
C GLU A 206 -9.33 -11.58 -17.20
N GLY A 207 -8.84 -10.60 -16.44
CA GLY A 207 -7.42 -10.49 -16.10
C GLY A 207 -6.96 -11.51 -15.06
N PRO A 208 -5.65 -11.58 -14.78
CA PRO A 208 -5.11 -12.41 -13.72
C PRO A 208 -5.73 -12.06 -12.35
N LYS A 209 -6.16 -13.07 -11.61
CA LYS A 209 -6.72 -12.93 -10.24
C LYS A 209 -5.66 -12.92 -9.14
N PHE A 210 -4.39 -12.95 -9.53
CA PHE A 210 -3.23 -12.92 -8.66
C PHE A 210 -2.22 -11.91 -9.20
N TYR A 211 -1.32 -11.46 -8.34
CA TYR A 211 -0.30 -10.47 -8.68
C TYR A 211 1.02 -10.86 -8.03
N SER A 212 2.13 -10.56 -8.69
CA SER A 212 3.48 -10.78 -8.15
C SER A 212 4.32 -9.55 -8.47
N THR A 213 5.02 -9.00 -7.48
CA THR A 213 5.97 -7.91 -7.75
C THR A 213 7.18 -8.43 -8.53
N GLU A 214 7.85 -7.55 -9.25
CA GLU A 214 9.16 -7.87 -9.82
C GLU A 214 10.14 -8.25 -8.70
N PRO A 215 10.96 -9.31 -8.89
CA PRO A 215 11.99 -9.67 -7.92
C PRO A 215 12.97 -8.53 -7.69
N ARG A 216 13.31 -8.31 -6.42
CA ARG A 216 14.30 -7.33 -5.99
C ARG A 216 15.27 -7.96 -4.99
N GLN A 217 16.41 -7.31 -4.79
CA GLN A 217 17.47 -7.79 -3.91
C GLN A 217 17.39 -7.09 -2.55
N ASP A 218 16.98 -7.81 -1.51
CA ASP A 218 16.90 -7.26 -0.15
C ASP A 218 17.58 -8.18 0.86
N TYR A 219 17.85 -7.68 2.07
CA TYR A 219 18.30 -8.51 3.17
C TYR A 219 17.11 -9.21 3.83
N ILE A 220 17.11 -10.54 3.79
CA ILE A 220 16.07 -11.36 4.42
C ILE A 220 16.44 -11.66 5.86
N ILE A 221 15.72 -11.04 6.79
CA ILE A 221 15.89 -11.25 8.23
C ILE A 221 14.83 -12.23 8.71
N ASN A 222 15.31 -13.28 9.39
CA ASN A 222 14.48 -14.19 10.18
C ASN A 222 15.25 -14.54 11.46
N LEU A 223 14.70 -14.11 12.59
CA LEU A 223 15.31 -14.17 13.90
C LEU A 223 14.27 -14.58 14.95
N PRO A 224 14.69 -15.24 16.04
CA PRO A 224 13.84 -15.44 17.19
C PRO A 224 13.64 -14.13 17.96
N VAL A 225 12.68 -14.13 18.90
CA VAL A 225 12.42 -13.01 19.80
C VAL A 225 13.70 -12.51 20.49
N GLY A 226 13.90 -11.19 20.48
CA GLY A 226 15.02 -10.55 21.17
C GLY A 226 15.35 -9.16 20.66
N THR A 227 16.36 -8.55 21.29
CA THR A 227 16.93 -7.27 20.86
C THR A 227 18.29 -7.48 20.20
N TYR A 228 18.45 -6.86 19.04
CA TYR A 228 19.60 -6.95 18.17
C TYR A 228 20.02 -5.55 17.73
N ARG A 229 21.18 -5.47 17.08
CA ARG A 229 21.59 -4.31 16.30
C ARG A 229 21.90 -4.74 14.89
N ILE A 230 21.61 -3.87 13.94
CA ILE A 230 22.00 -4.04 12.54
C ILE A 230 22.88 -2.89 12.09
N ARG A 231 23.75 -3.16 11.13
CA ARG A 231 24.57 -2.16 10.42
C ARG A 231 25.01 -2.72 9.08
N ILE A 232 25.39 -1.85 8.15
CA ILE A 232 25.94 -2.29 6.86
C ILE A 232 27.44 -2.12 6.88
N ARG A 233 28.14 -3.20 6.50
CA ARG A 233 29.58 -3.19 6.25
C ARG A 233 29.82 -3.10 4.74
N ALA A 234 30.57 -2.09 4.32
CA ALA A 234 31.02 -1.93 2.94
C ALA A 234 32.09 -2.98 2.57
N GLU A 235 32.39 -3.10 1.28
CA GLU A 235 33.38 -4.07 0.78
C GLU A 235 34.80 -3.82 1.31
N ASP A 236 35.15 -2.57 1.58
CA ASP A 236 36.43 -2.16 2.18
C ASP A 236 36.53 -2.47 3.70
N GLY A 237 35.47 -3.04 4.28
CA GLY A 237 35.39 -3.41 5.68
C GLY A 237 34.93 -2.30 6.60
N THR A 238 34.69 -1.08 6.12
CA THR A 238 34.17 0.03 6.92
C THR A 238 32.68 -0.14 7.22
N ILE A 239 32.20 0.49 8.30
CA ILE A 239 30.76 0.55 8.60
C ILE A 239 30.20 1.78 7.92
N ILE A 240 29.14 1.59 7.12
CA ILE A 240 28.48 2.68 6.41
C ILE A 240 27.83 3.61 7.44
N GLN A 241 28.11 4.90 7.31
CA GLN A 241 27.57 5.94 8.18
C GLN A 241 26.04 5.90 8.20
N ASP A 242 25.43 6.15 9.36
CA ASP A 242 23.98 6.19 9.56
C ASP A 242 23.22 4.87 9.28
N SER A 243 23.92 3.80 8.88
CA SER A 243 23.33 2.47 8.66
C SER A 243 22.93 1.74 9.95
N GLN A 244 23.43 2.16 11.11
CA GLN A 244 23.19 1.45 12.35
C GLN A 244 21.76 1.66 12.87
N LYS A 245 21.04 0.57 13.14
CA LYS A 245 19.73 0.59 13.80
C LYS A 245 19.66 -0.45 14.90
N ASN A 246 18.84 -0.18 15.91
CA ASN A 246 18.38 -1.23 16.83
C ASN A 246 17.31 -2.07 16.11
N LEU A 247 17.22 -3.33 16.48
CA LEU A 247 16.26 -4.26 15.91
C LEU A 247 15.57 -5.01 17.05
N VAL A 248 14.26 -4.86 17.16
CA VAL A 248 13.43 -5.56 18.15
C VAL A 248 12.59 -6.60 17.42
N VAL A 249 12.81 -7.85 17.77
CA VAL A 249 12.06 -8.98 17.24
C VAL A 249 11.09 -9.46 18.32
N PHE A 250 9.81 -9.45 18.03
CA PHE A 250 8.75 -9.74 19.00
C PHE A 250 7.75 -10.75 18.45
N THR A 251 6.90 -11.26 19.34
CA THR A 251 5.82 -12.20 18.99
C THR A 251 4.56 -11.83 19.75
N SER A 252 3.44 -12.43 19.36
CA SER A 252 2.16 -12.33 20.08
C SER A 252 2.30 -12.86 21.51
N ARG A 253 1.68 -12.18 22.46
CA ARG A 253 1.53 -12.65 23.84
C ARG A 253 0.51 -13.78 23.94
N ARG A 254 -0.57 -13.70 23.17
CA ARG A 254 -1.61 -14.73 23.05
C ARG A 254 -1.99 -14.90 21.60
N THR A 255 -2.32 -16.12 21.21
CA THR A 255 -2.75 -16.46 19.85
C THR A 255 -4.11 -17.14 19.85
N GLY A 256 -4.84 -17.03 18.74
CA GLY A 256 -6.10 -17.73 18.54
C GLY A 256 -7.22 -17.27 19.47
N GLY A 257 -7.14 -16.02 19.96
CA GLY A 257 -8.22 -15.39 20.70
C GLY A 257 -9.42 -15.11 19.78
N THR A 258 -10.57 -14.85 20.39
CA THR A 258 -11.77 -14.42 19.65
C THR A 258 -12.05 -12.96 19.99
N GLY A 259 -11.91 -12.09 19.00
CA GLY A 259 -12.43 -10.72 19.02
C GLY A 259 -13.84 -10.70 18.46
N TYR A 260 -14.57 -9.63 18.74
CA TYR A 260 -15.90 -9.42 18.19
C TYR A 260 -16.01 -8.05 17.53
N GLU A 261 -16.67 -8.00 16.38
CA GLU A 261 -17.19 -6.77 15.82
C GLU A 261 -18.67 -6.67 16.17
N ILE A 262 -19.04 -5.61 16.87
CA ILE A 262 -20.41 -5.38 17.34
C ILE A 262 -21.12 -4.49 16.34
N ILE A 263 -22.30 -4.94 15.88
CA ILE A 263 -23.16 -4.20 14.96
C ILE A 263 -24.46 -3.88 15.72
N PRO A 264 -24.67 -2.63 16.16
CA PRO A 264 -25.90 -2.23 16.81
C PRO A 264 -27.06 -2.22 15.81
N GLY A 265 -28.19 -2.86 16.14
CA GLY A 265 -29.36 -2.91 15.25
C GLY A 265 -29.94 -1.53 14.92
N ASN A 266 -29.82 -0.59 15.86
CA ASN A 266 -30.20 0.81 15.63
C ASN A 266 -29.19 1.62 14.77
N ARG A 267 -27.98 1.10 14.53
CA ARG A 267 -26.90 1.74 13.77
C ARG A 267 -26.15 0.71 12.93
N TRP A 268 -26.87 0.03 12.04
CA TRP A 268 -26.34 -1.08 11.24
C TRP A 268 -25.13 -0.73 10.35
N THR A 269 -24.93 0.55 10.02
CA THR A 269 -23.78 1.04 9.26
C THR A 269 -22.54 1.32 10.12
N MET A 270 -22.66 1.29 11.45
CA MET A 270 -21.58 1.59 12.37
C MET A 270 -21.18 0.33 13.12
N ARG A 271 -19.96 -0.13 12.84
CA ARG A 271 -19.39 -1.32 13.49
C ARG A 271 -18.45 -0.88 14.58
N GLU A 272 -18.57 -1.50 15.76
CA GLU A 272 -17.78 -1.18 16.94
C GLU A 272 -16.85 -2.36 17.27
N PRO A 273 -15.52 -2.18 17.31
CA PRO A 273 -14.62 -3.26 17.68
C PRO A 273 -14.73 -3.58 19.18
N CYS A 274 -14.67 -4.86 19.50
CA CYS A 274 -14.63 -5.44 20.84
C CYS A 274 -13.57 -6.54 20.85
N ASP A 275 -12.33 -6.09 20.66
CA ASP A 275 -11.08 -6.84 20.55
C ASP A 275 -10.24 -6.82 21.84
N ASP A 276 -10.44 -5.83 22.70
CA ASP A 276 -9.79 -5.76 24.03
C ASP A 276 -10.70 -6.40 25.11
N PRO A 277 -10.22 -7.36 25.92
CA PRO A 277 -10.95 -7.89 27.07
C PRO A 277 -11.43 -6.84 28.09
N ALA A 278 -10.80 -5.66 28.13
CA ALA A 278 -11.20 -4.54 28.98
C ALA A 278 -12.30 -3.66 28.36
N ARG A 279 -12.73 -3.91 27.11
CA ARG A 279 -13.82 -3.17 26.47
C ARG A 279 -15.14 -3.39 27.21
N ILE A 280 -15.83 -2.29 27.47
CA ILE A 280 -17.18 -2.28 28.01
C ILE A 280 -18.16 -2.09 26.86
N ILE A 281 -19.12 -3.01 26.73
CA ILE A 281 -20.20 -2.92 25.73
C ILE A 281 -21.34 -2.11 26.32
N TYR A 282 -21.66 -0.96 25.70
CA TYR A 282 -22.77 -0.12 26.11
C TYR A 282 -24.01 -0.41 25.27
N ALA A 283 -25.06 -0.94 25.90
CA ALA A 283 -26.38 -1.11 25.30
C ALA A 283 -27.35 -0.04 25.82
N ALA A 284 -27.78 0.88 24.94
CA ALA A 284 -28.77 1.89 25.28
C ALA A 284 -30.19 1.42 24.93
N GLY A 285 -31.07 1.32 25.94
CA GLY A 285 -32.48 0.99 25.76
C GLY A 285 -32.73 -0.42 25.21
N LYS A 286 -33.85 -0.61 24.50
CA LYS A 286 -34.15 -1.85 23.77
C LYS A 286 -33.42 -1.83 22.43
N ASN A 287 -32.23 -2.42 22.38
CA ASN A 287 -31.42 -2.54 21.16
C ASN A 287 -30.94 -3.99 20.99
N ALA A 288 -31.03 -4.52 19.77
CA ALA A 288 -30.40 -5.78 19.42
C ALA A 288 -28.93 -5.50 19.04
N LEU A 289 -28.01 -6.29 19.59
CA LEU A 289 -26.60 -6.24 19.22
C LEU A 289 -26.25 -7.51 18.47
N TYR A 290 -25.71 -7.38 17.26
CA TYR A 290 -25.17 -8.50 16.49
C TYR A 290 -23.67 -8.56 16.71
N PHE A 291 -23.15 -9.77 16.83
CA PHE A 291 -21.74 -10.03 17.06
C PHE A 291 -21.19 -10.82 15.88
N ASN A 292 -20.16 -10.26 15.24
CA ASN A 292 -19.40 -10.95 14.21
C ASN A 292 -18.05 -11.36 14.82
N PRO A 293 -17.86 -12.63 15.20
CA PRO A 293 -16.61 -13.09 15.79
C PRO A 293 -15.49 -13.14 14.75
N PHE A 294 -14.27 -12.82 15.17
CA PHE A 294 -13.07 -13.00 14.36
C PHE A 294 -11.91 -13.54 15.22
N THR A 295 -10.97 -14.23 14.58
CA THR A 295 -9.76 -14.69 15.26
C THR A 295 -8.78 -13.52 15.40
N GLN A 296 -8.17 -13.38 16.57
CA GLN A 296 -7.18 -12.34 16.85
C GLN A 296 -6.01 -12.87 17.66
N ASP A 297 -4.86 -12.22 17.48
CA ASP A 297 -3.67 -12.40 18.27
C ASP A 297 -3.37 -11.10 19.04
N GLU A 298 -2.87 -11.22 20.27
CA GLU A 298 -2.59 -10.09 21.18
C GLU A 298 -1.10 -9.73 21.06
N TYR A 299 -0.78 -8.49 20.66
CA TYR A 299 0.60 -7.99 20.48
C TYR A 299 0.87 -6.83 21.43
N ASN A 300 2.12 -6.40 21.61
CA ASN A 300 2.36 -5.13 22.30
C ASN A 300 2.01 -3.95 21.37
N GLU A 301 1.23 -2.96 21.85
CA GLU A 301 0.76 -1.84 21.01
C GLU A 301 1.94 -1.09 20.37
N LEU A 302 2.98 -0.75 21.15
CA LEU A 302 4.15 -0.07 20.60
C LEU A 302 4.80 -0.89 19.50
N TYR A 303 5.04 -2.18 19.74
CA TYR A 303 5.80 -3.00 18.82
C TYR A 303 5.02 -3.25 17.53
N TYR A 304 3.71 -3.49 17.63
CA TYR A 304 2.86 -3.69 16.46
C TYR A 304 2.66 -2.39 15.67
N ASN A 305 2.43 -1.25 16.33
CA ASN A 305 2.30 0.04 15.64
C ASN A 305 3.60 0.42 14.92
N LYS A 306 4.75 0.21 15.54
CA LYS A 306 6.07 0.49 14.95
C LYS A 306 6.49 -0.52 13.86
N LEU A 307 5.95 -1.73 13.89
CA LEU A 307 6.10 -2.72 12.82
C LEU A 307 5.35 -2.25 11.55
N GLU A 308 4.08 -1.85 11.71
CA GLU A 308 3.23 -1.37 10.61
C GLU A 308 3.73 -0.03 10.05
N ASP A 309 4.05 0.91 10.94
CA ASP A 309 4.54 2.24 10.60
C ASP A 309 5.62 2.66 11.61
N PRO A 310 6.92 2.65 11.21
CA PRO A 310 8.02 3.02 12.08
C PRO A 310 7.89 4.41 12.72
N GLN A 311 7.09 5.31 12.15
CA GLN A 311 6.88 6.67 12.66
C GLN A 311 5.66 6.79 13.58
N ASN A 312 4.88 5.72 13.75
CA ASN A 312 3.68 5.73 14.57
C ASN A 312 4.06 5.71 16.07
N PRO A 313 3.50 6.62 16.90
CA PRO A 313 3.62 6.49 18.33
C PRO A 313 2.88 5.24 18.84
N GLY A 314 3.43 4.60 19.85
CA GLY A 314 2.74 3.53 20.57
C GLY A 314 3.12 3.53 22.04
N ARG A 315 2.48 2.65 22.81
CA ARG A 315 2.64 2.60 24.27
C ARG A 315 3.13 1.23 24.68
N VAL A 316 4.22 1.19 25.45
CA VAL A 316 4.83 -0.07 25.90
C VAL A 316 3.90 -0.81 26.86
N GLU A 317 3.07 -0.09 27.61
CA GLU A 317 2.20 -0.65 28.64
C GLU A 317 0.92 -1.27 28.08
N ARG A 318 0.65 -1.11 26.79
CA ARG A 318 -0.58 -1.56 26.14
C ARG A 318 -0.34 -2.74 25.20
N TRP A 319 -1.41 -3.49 24.97
CA TRP A 319 -1.47 -4.71 24.18
C TRP A 319 -2.66 -4.65 23.20
#